data_AF-D4BMG0-F1
#
_entry.id   AF-D4BMG0-F1
#
_cell.length_a   1.000
_cell.length_b   1.000
_cell.length_c   1.000
_cell.angle_alpha   90.00
_cell.angle_beta   90.00
_cell.angle_gamma   90.00
#
_symmetry.space_group_name_H-M   'P 1'
#
loop_
_entity.id
_entity.type
_entity.pdbx_description
1 polymer ?
#
loop_
_entity_poly.entity_id
_entity_poly.type
_entity_poly.pdbx_seq_one_letter_code
_entity_poly.pdbx_strand_id
1 'polypeptide(L)'
;MEQEPNEQEPNEATEIVGSKVETVEVSKHPEASIPETDLSLADIERRRSHPVRWAVTILAVLAAIIAPYWFGRSFAVNNTEAVVAALGDVSAQGIALVGWTVVVIAYVGLVMAIVVSPSWPWLIVFVVGLAAEQFIAGLSMLNLHFWYSTYVVYGEQSNIANAANLGILAAAIGVAVYAVIFVGLLVVIKKTSPLNVLTKSWASFILYFVIEGVALFVVLFGGLLTAV
;
A
#
# COMPACT_ATOMS: atom_id res chain seq x y z
N MET A 1 -64.14 -42.20 -10.93
CA MET A 1 -63.45 -42.47 -12.21
C MET A 1 -63.93 -41.35 -13.12
N GLU A 2 -63.13 -40.42 -13.61
CA GLU A 2 -61.72 -40.46 -14.02
C GLU A 2 -60.97 -39.19 -13.57
N GLN A 3 -59.70 -39.35 -13.19
CA GLN A 3 -58.74 -38.25 -13.09
C GLN A 3 -58.23 -37.99 -14.51
N GLU A 4 -58.30 -36.75 -14.99
CA GLU A 4 -57.65 -36.35 -16.23
C GLU A 4 -56.12 -36.48 -16.09
N PRO A 5 -55.40 -36.99 -17.11
CA PRO A 5 -53.95 -37.07 -17.06
C PRO A 5 -53.36 -35.67 -17.17
N ASN A 6 -52.65 -35.24 -16.13
CA ASN A 6 -51.86 -34.01 -16.15
C ASN A 6 -50.66 -34.23 -17.09
N GLU A 7 -50.76 -33.75 -18.34
CA GLU A 7 -49.65 -33.69 -19.29
C GLU A 7 -48.56 -32.77 -18.70
N GLN A 8 -47.54 -33.37 -18.09
CA GLN A 8 -46.39 -32.65 -17.57
C GLN A 8 -45.48 -32.26 -18.74
N GLU A 9 -45.45 -30.97 -19.10
CA GLU A 9 -44.39 -30.45 -19.96
C GLU A 9 -43.01 -30.71 -19.31
N PRO A 10 -42.02 -31.22 -20.09
CA PRO A 10 -40.69 -31.53 -19.59
C PRO A 10 -39.94 -30.24 -19.22
N ASN A 11 -39.48 -30.14 -17.97
CA ASN A 11 -38.72 -29.01 -17.45
C ASN A 11 -37.22 -29.30 -17.61
N GLU A 12 -36.70 -28.97 -18.79
CA GLU A 12 -35.29 -29.12 -19.12
C GLU A 12 -34.57 -27.78 -19.01
N ALA A 13 -33.49 -27.74 -18.24
CA ALA A 13 -32.59 -26.59 -18.20
C ALA A 13 -31.28 -26.96 -18.89
N THR A 14 -30.76 -26.05 -19.72
CA THR A 14 -29.50 -26.28 -20.43
C THR A 14 -28.33 -25.81 -19.57
N GLU A 15 -27.50 -26.73 -19.07
CA GLU A 15 -26.32 -26.42 -18.26
C GLU A 15 -25.03 -26.84 -18.98
N ILE A 16 -23.94 -26.10 -18.75
CA ILE A 16 -22.63 -26.39 -19.35
C ILE A 16 -21.81 -27.18 -18.36
N VAL A 17 -21.79 -28.51 -18.51
CA VAL A 17 -20.98 -29.41 -17.68
C VAL A 17 -19.72 -29.79 -18.45
N GLY A 18 -18.55 -29.45 -17.90
CA GLY A 18 -17.27 -29.87 -18.48
C GLY A 18 -17.09 -29.48 -19.95
N SER A 19 -17.47 -28.26 -20.33
CA SER A 19 -17.40 -27.70 -21.69
C SER A 19 -18.34 -28.30 -22.76
N LYS A 20 -19.34 -29.08 -22.37
CA LYS A 20 -20.41 -29.56 -23.25
C LYS A 20 -21.78 -29.10 -22.73
N VAL A 21 -22.65 -28.71 -23.66
CA VAL A 21 -24.00 -28.21 -23.37
C VAL A 21 -24.93 -29.42 -23.28
N GLU A 22 -25.47 -29.71 -22.10
CA GLU A 22 -26.39 -30.83 -21.86
C GLU A 22 -27.71 -30.32 -21.25
N THR A 23 -28.82 -30.89 -21.69
CA THR A 23 -30.15 -30.63 -21.13
C THR A 23 -30.35 -31.53 -19.91
N VAL A 24 -30.40 -30.90 -18.73
CA VAL A 24 -30.56 -31.59 -17.45
C VAL A 24 -31.99 -31.41 -16.96
N GLU A 25 -32.60 -32.52 -16.57
CA GLU A 25 -33.95 -32.55 -16.00
C GLU A 25 -33.92 -31.99 -14.58
N VAL A 26 -34.63 -30.89 -14.34
CA VAL A 26 -34.68 -30.22 -13.03
C VAL A 26 -35.94 -30.66 -12.29
N SER A 27 -35.78 -31.12 -11.04
CA SER A 27 -36.91 -31.62 -10.25
C SER A 27 -37.93 -30.51 -9.96
N LYS A 28 -39.21 -30.76 -10.28
CA LYS A 28 -40.36 -29.95 -9.84
C LYS A 28 -40.64 -30.23 -8.36
N HIS A 29 -39.76 -29.81 -7.46
CA HIS A 29 -40.13 -29.76 -6.04
C HIS A 29 -41.12 -28.59 -5.84
N PRO A 30 -42.34 -28.82 -5.33
CA PRO A 30 -43.33 -27.75 -5.11
C PRO A 30 -42.92 -26.74 -4.03
N GLU A 31 -41.98 -27.13 -3.16
CA GLU A 31 -41.38 -26.28 -2.14
C GLU A 31 -39.90 -26.11 -2.46
N ALA A 32 -39.42 -24.86 -2.41
CA ALA A 32 -38.00 -24.57 -2.49
C ALA A 32 -37.26 -25.33 -1.37
N SER A 33 -36.42 -26.29 -1.74
CA SER A 33 -35.59 -27.05 -0.78
C SER A 33 -34.49 -26.20 -0.14
N ILE A 34 -34.24 -25.02 -0.70
CA ILE A 34 -33.35 -24.00 -0.16
C ILE A 34 -34.23 -23.07 0.71
N PRO A 35 -34.04 -23.06 2.04
CA PRO A 35 -34.78 -22.15 2.89
C PRO A 35 -34.51 -20.70 2.46
N GLU A 36 -35.56 -19.90 2.26
CA GLU A 36 -35.42 -18.46 2.08
C GLU A 36 -34.69 -17.91 3.29
N THR A 37 -33.43 -17.54 3.09
CA THR A 37 -32.57 -17.11 4.19
C THR A 37 -32.78 -15.62 4.35
N ASP A 38 -33.60 -15.21 5.32
CA ASP A 38 -33.77 -13.81 5.76
C ASP A 38 -32.51 -13.23 6.45
N LEU A 39 -31.32 -13.68 6.06
CA LEU A 39 -30.09 -13.08 6.56
C LEU A 39 -29.96 -11.69 5.93
N SER A 40 -30.27 -10.68 6.72
CA SER A 40 -29.92 -9.30 6.43
C SER A 40 -28.45 -9.21 6.03
N LEU A 41 -28.16 -8.46 4.96
CA LEU A 41 -26.80 -8.19 4.50
C LEU A 41 -25.92 -7.62 5.64
N ALA A 42 -26.54 -6.89 6.58
CA ALA A 42 -25.89 -6.38 7.79
C ALA A 42 -25.44 -7.49 8.76
N ASP A 43 -26.19 -8.60 8.87
CA ASP A 43 -25.81 -9.74 9.72
C ASP A 43 -24.71 -10.59 9.09
N ILE A 44 -24.69 -10.69 7.75
CA ILE A 44 -23.60 -11.31 6.99
C ILE A 44 -22.30 -10.51 7.19
N GLU A 45 -22.37 -9.19 7.07
CA GLU A 45 -21.21 -8.30 7.23
C GLU A 45 -20.70 -8.27 8.67
N ARG A 46 -21.61 -8.29 9.67
CA ARG A 46 -21.24 -8.42 11.09
C ARG A 46 -20.52 -9.73 11.39
N ARG A 47 -20.97 -10.86 10.83
CA ARG A 47 -20.31 -12.17 10.99
C ARG A 47 -18.94 -12.24 10.33
N ARG A 48 -18.71 -11.44 9.28
CA ARG A 48 -17.43 -11.35 8.57
C ARG A 48 -16.48 -10.31 9.16
N SER A 49 -16.99 -9.41 10.00
CA SER A 49 -16.17 -8.41 10.69
C SER A 49 -15.26 -9.10 11.72
N HIS A 50 -13.95 -8.89 11.59
CA HIS A 50 -12.96 -9.33 12.57
C HIS A 50 -12.47 -8.11 13.39
N PRO A 51 -13.27 -7.59 14.34
CA PRO A 51 -12.97 -6.33 15.03
C PRO A 51 -11.64 -6.37 15.78
N VAL A 52 -11.28 -7.53 16.34
CA VAL A 52 -10.00 -7.72 17.03
C VAL A 52 -8.81 -7.60 16.06
N ARG A 53 -8.91 -8.16 14.85
CA ARG A 53 -7.83 -8.05 13.85
C ARG A 53 -7.60 -6.61 13.43
N TRP A 54 -8.67 -5.85 13.25
CA TRP A 54 -8.58 -4.41 12.97
C TRP A 54 -7.97 -3.63 14.14
N ALA A 55 -8.41 -3.88 15.37
CA ALA A 55 -7.85 -3.25 16.56
C ALA A 55 -6.34 -3.53 16.70
N VAL A 56 -5.91 -4.78 16.51
CA VAL A 56 -4.48 -5.17 16.54
C VAL A 56 -3.72 -4.49 15.41
N THR A 57 -4.28 -4.41 14.20
CA THR A 57 -3.64 -3.74 13.06
C THR A 57 -3.45 -2.25 13.33
N ILE A 58 -4.49 -1.58 13.81
CA ILE A 58 -4.42 -0.15 14.16
C ILE A 58 -3.37 0.09 15.24
N LEU A 59 -3.37 -0.72 16.30
CA LEU A 59 -2.39 -0.61 17.37
C LEU A 59 -0.95 -0.86 16.87
N ALA A 60 -0.76 -1.84 15.99
CA ALA A 60 0.55 -2.11 15.38
C ALA A 60 1.04 -0.94 14.50
N VAL A 61 0.15 -0.34 13.70
CA VAL A 61 0.48 0.84 12.88
C VAL A 61 0.82 2.04 13.76
N LEU A 62 0.02 2.33 14.79
CA LEU A 62 0.31 3.42 15.73
C LEU A 62 1.63 3.21 16.46
N ALA A 63 1.92 1.97 16.90
CA ALA A 63 3.19 1.62 17.52
C ALA A 63 4.37 1.83 16.55
N ALA A 64 4.22 1.42 15.28
CA ALA A 64 5.22 1.62 14.23
C ALA A 64 5.42 3.09 13.86
N ILE A 65 4.42 3.95 14.07
CA ILE A 65 4.55 5.40 13.88
C ILE A 65 5.36 6.02 15.03
N ILE A 66 5.00 5.70 16.27
CA ILE A 66 5.47 6.45 17.44
C ILE A 66 6.81 5.91 17.96
N ALA A 67 6.90 4.61 18.21
CA ALA A 67 8.04 4.03 18.94
C ALA A 67 9.36 4.12 18.16
N PRO A 68 9.41 3.80 16.84
CA PRO A 68 10.64 3.89 16.06
C PRO A 68 11.12 5.32 15.88
N TYR A 69 10.22 6.28 15.65
CA TYR A 69 10.59 7.69 15.55
C TYR A 69 11.19 8.22 16.86
N TRP A 70 10.54 7.95 17.98
CA TRP A 70 11.05 8.32 19.30
C TRP A 70 12.41 7.69 19.58
N PHE A 71 12.56 6.40 19.27
CA PHE A 71 13.81 5.66 19.47
C PHE A 71 14.94 6.23 18.59
N GLY A 72 14.70 6.44 17.30
CA GLY A 72 15.67 7.02 16.37
C GLY A 72 16.11 8.42 16.81
N ARG A 73 15.15 9.27 17.21
CA ARG A 73 15.45 10.62 17.70
C ARG A 73 16.26 10.61 18.99
N SER A 74 15.89 9.74 19.94
CA SER A 74 16.63 9.58 21.20
C SER A 74 18.07 9.09 20.94
N PHE A 75 18.25 8.17 20.00
CA PHE A 75 19.56 7.67 19.62
C PHE A 75 20.42 8.76 18.95
N ALA A 76 19.83 9.54 18.04
CA ALA A 76 20.50 10.66 17.38
C ALA A 76 21.02 11.71 18.37
N VAL A 77 20.23 12.06 19.38
CA VAL A 77 20.58 13.10 20.37
C VAL A 77 21.56 12.58 21.43
N ASN A 78 21.40 11.34 21.89
CA ASN A 78 22.22 10.81 22.99
C ASN A 78 23.50 10.10 22.52
N ASN A 79 23.57 9.66 21.26
CA ASN A 79 24.68 8.86 20.72
C ASN A 79 25.11 9.36 19.33
N THR A 80 25.17 10.68 19.13
CA THR A 80 25.47 11.29 17.82
C THR A 80 26.79 10.78 17.23
N GLU A 81 27.85 10.67 18.05
CA GLU A 81 29.15 10.16 17.61
C GLU A 81 29.08 8.75 17.03
N ALA A 82 28.26 7.87 17.63
CA ALA A 82 28.07 6.51 17.13
C ALA A 82 27.34 6.48 15.78
N VAL A 83 26.36 7.38 15.59
CA VAL A 83 25.64 7.52 14.31
C VAL A 83 26.59 8.02 13.22
N VAL A 84 27.38 9.06 13.52
CA VAL A 84 28.35 9.62 12.58
C VAL A 84 29.44 8.62 12.24
N ALA A 85 29.95 7.87 13.23
CA ALA A 85 30.95 6.84 12.99
C ALA A 85 30.42 5.69 12.11
N ALA A 86 29.14 5.31 12.28
CA ALA A 86 28.53 4.24 11.50
C ALA A 86 28.17 4.65 10.07
N LEU A 87 27.79 5.92 9.85
CA LEU A 87 27.28 6.41 8.55
C LEU A 87 28.26 7.32 7.82
N GLY A 88 29.35 7.76 8.45
CA GLY A 88 30.30 8.72 7.89
C GLY A 88 31.02 8.26 6.63
N ASP A 89 31.20 6.94 6.49
CA ASP A 89 31.80 6.34 5.29
C ASP A 89 30.78 6.11 4.17
N VAL A 90 29.48 6.30 4.44
CA VAL A 90 28.42 6.13 3.45
C VAL A 90 28.20 7.45 2.72
N SER A 91 28.25 7.40 1.39
CA SER A 91 27.93 8.57 0.55
C SER A 91 26.51 9.10 0.83
N ALA A 92 26.33 10.43 0.74
CA ALA A 92 25.02 11.07 0.86
C ALA A 92 23.99 10.47 -0.12
N GLN A 93 24.41 10.12 -1.34
CA GLN A 93 23.57 9.44 -2.33
C GLN A 93 23.06 8.09 -1.80
N GLY A 94 23.94 7.31 -1.17
CA GLY A 94 23.57 6.03 -0.56
C GLY A 94 22.56 6.20 0.57
N ILE A 95 22.75 7.19 1.42
CA ILE A 95 21.83 7.50 2.53
C ILE A 95 20.46 7.96 2.00
N ALA A 96 20.44 8.83 0.99
CA ALA A 96 19.20 9.27 0.33
C ALA A 96 18.48 8.10 -0.34
N LEU A 97 19.20 7.19 -1.00
CA LEU A 97 18.63 5.98 -1.58
C LEU A 97 17.99 5.09 -0.51
N VAL A 98 18.62 4.92 0.65
CA VAL A 98 18.06 4.16 1.77
C VAL A 98 16.77 4.81 2.28
N GLY A 99 16.78 6.13 2.51
CA GLY A 99 15.61 6.89 2.94
C GLY A 99 14.43 6.80 1.96
N TRP A 100 14.70 6.89 0.66
CA TRP A 100 13.71 6.69 -0.39
C TRP A 100 13.18 5.23 -0.41
N THR A 101 14.08 4.25 -0.32
CA THR A 101 13.75 2.83 -0.41
C THR A 101 12.78 2.39 0.68
N VAL A 102 12.99 2.83 1.93
CA VAL A 102 12.11 2.44 3.04
C VAL A 102 10.68 2.96 2.86
N VAL A 103 10.52 4.18 2.34
CA VAL A 103 9.19 4.77 2.06
C VAL A 103 8.52 4.01 0.92
N VAL A 104 9.24 3.74 -0.18
CA VAL A 104 8.70 2.99 -1.31
C VAL A 104 8.27 1.58 -0.90
N ILE A 105 9.08 0.88 -0.08
CA ILE A 105 8.71 -0.43 0.45
C ILE A 105 7.46 -0.35 1.33
N ALA A 106 7.37 0.65 2.21
CA ALA A 106 6.20 0.84 3.07
C ALA A 106 4.94 1.06 2.21
N TYR A 107 4.98 1.96 1.23
CA TYR A 107 3.86 2.25 0.35
C TYR A 107 3.47 1.04 -0.52
N VAL A 108 4.44 0.33 -1.08
CA VAL A 108 4.19 -0.91 -1.83
C VAL A 108 3.53 -1.95 -0.93
N GLY A 109 4.03 -2.15 0.30
CA GLY A 109 3.42 -3.04 1.28
C GLY A 109 1.96 -2.67 1.56
N LEU A 110 1.67 -1.38 1.72
CA LEU A 110 0.32 -0.87 1.95
C LEU A 110 -0.61 -1.15 0.76
N VAL A 111 -0.18 -0.80 -0.46
CA VAL A 111 -0.96 -1.01 -1.69
C VAL A 111 -1.21 -2.51 -1.90
N MET A 112 -0.20 -3.35 -1.73
CA MET A 112 -0.33 -4.79 -1.92
C MET A 112 -1.23 -5.43 -0.86
N ALA A 113 -1.24 -4.91 0.38
CA ALA A 113 -2.18 -5.35 1.41
C ALA A 113 -3.64 -5.04 1.06
N ILE A 114 -3.89 -4.05 0.20
CA ILE A 114 -5.24 -3.71 -0.28
C ILE A 114 -5.60 -4.51 -1.53
N VAL A 115 -4.66 -4.66 -2.47
CA VAL A 115 -4.92 -5.21 -3.80
C VAL A 115 -4.88 -6.75 -3.82
N VAL A 116 -4.04 -7.37 -2.99
CA VAL A 116 -3.76 -8.81 -3.04
C VAL A 116 -4.30 -9.53 -1.81
N SER A 117 -4.95 -10.67 -2.05
CA SER A 117 -5.37 -11.62 -1.02
C SER A 117 -4.50 -12.88 -1.07
N PRO A 118 -3.97 -13.39 0.06
CA PRO A 118 -4.12 -12.87 1.42
C PRO A 118 -3.28 -11.60 1.69
N SER A 119 -3.84 -10.65 2.45
CA SER A 119 -3.23 -9.33 2.71
C SER A 119 -2.20 -9.30 3.84
N TRP A 120 -2.21 -10.29 4.73
CA TRP A 120 -1.42 -10.26 5.98
C TRP A 120 0.11 -10.22 5.78
N PRO A 121 0.73 -10.94 4.82
CA PRO A 121 2.17 -10.79 4.56
C PRO A 121 2.54 -9.37 4.14
N TRP A 122 1.71 -8.74 3.30
CA TRP A 122 1.91 -7.37 2.84
C TRP A 122 1.70 -6.34 3.94
N LEU A 123 0.79 -6.61 4.88
CA LEU A 123 0.61 -5.81 6.10
C LEU A 123 1.87 -5.85 6.98
N ILE A 124 2.53 -7.01 7.10
CA ILE A 124 3.83 -7.10 7.80
C ILE A 124 4.89 -6.26 7.09
N VAL A 125 4.99 -6.37 5.75
CA VAL A 125 5.90 -5.54 4.95
C VAL A 125 5.63 -4.05 5.17
N PHE A 126 4.36 -3.64 5.17
CA PHE A 126 3.96 -2.27 5.44
C PHE A 126 4.38 -1.82 6.85
N VAL A 127 4.05 -2.59 7.90
CA VAL A 127 4.35 -2.21 9.29
C VAL A 127 5.86 -2.14 9.54
N VAL A 128 6.63 -3.09 9.00
CA VAL A 128 8.10 -3.08 9.12
C VAL A 128 8.72 -1.94 8.31
N GLY A 129 8.24 -1.71 7.09
CA GLY A 129 8.69 -0.58 6.26
C GLY A 129 8.39 0.76 6.92
N LEU A 130 7.18 0.93 7.45
CA LEU A 130 6.77 2.12 8.19
C LEU A 130 7.63 2.33 9.43
N ALA A 131 7.91 1.27 10.20
CA ALA A 131 8.78 1.37 11.37
C ALA A 131 10.22 1.76 10.98
N ALA A 132 10.76 1.22 9.88
CA ALA A 132 12.07 1.58 9.36
C ALA A 132 12.13 3.03 8.88
N GLU A 133 11.11 3.49 8.14
CA GLU A 133 10.95 4.88 7.74
C GLU A 133 10.93 5.80 8.97
N GLN A 134 10.10 5.50 9.95
CA GLN A 134 9.99 6.32 11.16
C GLN A 134 11.28 6.35 11.96
N PHE A 135 12.00 5.23 12.05
CA PHE A 135 13.31 5.20 12.70
C PHE A 135 14.32 6.11 11.99
N ILE A 136 14.41 6.03 10.65
CA ILE A 136 15.30 6.89 9.86
C ILE A 136 14.87 8.36 9.95
N ALA A 137 13.57 8.65 9.92
CA ALA A 137 13.02 9.99 10.13
C ALA A 137 13.36 10.53 11.53
N GLY A 138 13.34 9.67 12.55
CA GLY A 138 13.76 9.99 13.90
C GLY A 138 15.25 10.33 13.97
N LEU A 139 16.11 9.48 13.37
CA LEU A 139 17.55 9.68 13.31
C LEU A 139 17.91 10.99 12.59
N SER A 140 17.29 11.24 11.45
CA SER A 140 17.52 12.44 10.64
C SER A 140 16.78 13.69 11.13
N MET A 141 16.04 13.58 12.25
CA MET A 141 15.19 14.64 12.80
C MET A 141 14.31 15.31 11.74
N LEU A 142 13.65 14.47 10.95
CA LEU A 142 12.82 14.89 9.83
C LEU A 142 11.87 16.02 10.24
N ASN A 143 12.01 17.14 9.56
CA ASN A 143 11.18 18.32 9.70
C ASN A 143 11.06 18.92 8.30
N LEU A 144 9.94 19.55 7.94
CA LEU A 144 9.81 20.24 6.65
C LEU A 144 10.80 21.41 6.49
N HIS A 145 11.36 21.92 7.59
CA HIS A 145 12.43 22.91 7.64
C HIS A 145 13.78 22.31 8.09
N PHE A 146 14.04 21.05 7.77
CA PHE A 146 15.19 20.30 8.29
C PHE A 146 16.57 20.92 8.00
N TRP A 147 16.68 21.75 6.96
CA TRP A 147 17.90 22.46 6.52
C TRP A 147 18.71 23.13 7.64
N TYR A 148 18.07 23.54 8.73
CA TYR A 148 18.74 24.09 9.92
C TYR A 148 18.55 23.25 11.18
N SER A 149 17.57 22.34 11.19
CA SER A 149 17.22 21.56 12.38
C SER A 149 18.23 20.43 12.67
N THR A 150 18.89 19.91 11.63
CA THR A 150 19.86 18.81 11.76
C THR A 150 21.24 19.29 12.20
N TYR A 151 21.61 20.52 11.83
CA TYR A 151 22.88 21.13 12.19
C TYR A 151 23.09 21.23 13.71
N VAL A 152 22.02 21.48 14.47
CA VAL A 152 22.09 21.61 15.94
C VAL A 152 22.59 20.33 16.62
N VAL A 153 22.31 19.16 16.03
CA VAL A 153 22.73 17.88 16.61
C VAL A 153 23.96 17.33 15.91
N TYR A 154 23.99 17.37 14.57
CA TYR A 154 25.04 16.73 13.77
C TYR A 154 26.19 17.66 13.35
N GLY A 155 26.10 18.96 13.62
CA GLY A 155 27.13 19.94 13.25
C GLY A 155 27.51 19.87 11.77
N GLU A 156 28.81 19.80 11.49
CA GLU A 156 29.37 19.72 10.14
C GLU A 156 28.98 18.43 9.39
N GLN A 157 28.56 17.37 10.11
CA GLN A 157 28.11 16.11 9.49
C GLN A 157 26.59 16.08 9.21
N SER A 158 25.90 17.21 9.34
CA SER A 158 24.45 17.33 9.10
C SER A 158 24.01 16.93 7.69
N ASN A 159 24.91 16.92 6.70
CA ASN A 159 24.64 16.42 5.36
C ASN A 159 24.12 14.97 5.37
N ILE A 160 24.62 14.11 6.26
CA ILE A 160 24.16 12.71 6.41
C ILE A 160 22.66 12.67 6.75
N ALA A 161 22.24 13.45 7.74
CA ALA A 161 20.84 13.53 8.15
C ALA A 161 19.98 14.21 7.07
N ASN A 162 20.48 15.25 6.42
CA ASN A 162 19.79 15.97 5.36
C ASN A 162 19.56 15.08 4.12
N ALA A 163 20.52 14.24 3.77
CA ALA A 163 20.40 13.30 2.67
C ALA A 163 19.29 12.26 2.92
N ALA A 164 19.20 11.72 4.14
CA ALA A 164 18.13 10.81 4.52
C ALA A 164 16.75 11.49 4.42
N ASN A 165 16.65 12.72 4.93
CA ASN A 165 15.43 13.52 4.85
C ASN A 165 15.01 13.78 3.39
N LEU A 166 15.95 14.13 2.51
CA LEU A 166 15.69 14.33 1.09
C LEU A 166 15.18 13.05 0.42
N GLY A 167 15.75 11.89 0.75
CA GLY A 167 15.28 10.59 0.25
C GLY A 167 13.83 10.31 0.64
N ILE A 168 13.51 10.48 1.93
CA ILE A 168 12.14 10.28 2.45
C ILE A 168 11.15 11.25 1.80
N LEU A 169 11.50 12.54 1.74
CA LEU A 169 10.64 13.56 1.16
C LEU A 169 10.43 13.36 -0.34
N ALA A 170 11.45 12.94 -1.07
CA ALA A 170 11.31 12.66 -2.50
C ALA A 170 10.35 11.51 -2.78
N ALA A 171 10.41 10.44 -1.99
CA ALA A 171 9.42 9.37 -2.09
C ALA A 171 8.01 9.86 -1.74
N ALA A 172 7.86 10.64 -0.65
CA ALA A 172 6.56 11.21 -0.28
C ALA A 172 5.97 12.13 -1.37
N ILE A 173 6.82 12.94 -2.01
CA ILE A 173 6.44 13.78 -3.14
C ILE A 173 6.09 12.94 -4.36
N GLY A 174 6.86 11.88 -4.65
CA GLY A 174 6.58 10.94 -5.74
C GLY A 174 5.20 10.30 -5.61
N VAL A 175 4.85 9.81 -4.41
CA VAL A 175 3.52 9.30 -4.07
C VAL A 175 2.44 10.36 -4.31
N ALA A 176 2.65 11.61 -3.88
CA ALA A 176 1.70 12.70 -4.07
C ALA A 176 1.49 13.05 -5.55
N VAL A 177 2.58 13.14 -6.33
CA VAL A 177 2.54 13.38 -7.78
C VAL A 177 1.81 12.24 -8.49
N TYR A 178 2.11 10.99 -8.14
CA TYR A 178 1.39 9.83 -8.65
C TYR A 178 -0.10 9.90 -8.34
N ALA A 179 -0.49 10.24 -7.10
CA ALA A 179 -1.90 10.34 -6.73
C ALA A 179 -2.64 11.40 -7.57
N VAL A 180 -2.03 12.57 -7.78
CA VAL A 180 -2.60 13.64 -8.62
C VAL A 180 -2.74 13.19 -10.08
N ILE A 181 -1.68 12.62 -10.66
CA ILE A 181 -1.69 12.12 -12.03
C ILE A 181 -2.73 11.02 -12.19
N PHE A 182 -2.76 10.05 -11.27
CA PHE A 182 -3.68 8.92 -11.31
C PHE A 182 -5.15 9.38 -11.24
N VAL A 183 -5.48 10.28 -10.31
CA VAL A 183 -6.82 10.87 -10.23
C VAL A 183 -7.16 11.64 -11.51
N GLY A 184 -6.21 12.42 -12.05
CA GLY A 184 -6.38 13.10 -13.34
C GLY A 184 -6.68 12.15 -14.49
N LEU A 185 -5.95 11.02 -14.58
CA LEU A 185 -6.19 9.98 -15.57
C LEU A 185 -7.59 9.36 -15.42
N LEU A 186 -8.06 9.12 -14.19
CA LEU A 186 -9.40 8.59 -13.93
C LEU A 186 -10.52 9.54 -14.38
N VAL A 187 -10.30 10.86 -14.27
CA VAL A 187 -11.28 11.88 -14.67
C VAL A 187 -11.26 12.12 -16.18
N VAL A 188 -10.07 12.18 -16.80
CA VAL A 188 -9.91 12.57 -18.21
C VAL A 188 -10.13 11.39 -19.17
N ILE A 189 -9.69 10.19 -18.81
CA ILE A 189 -9.69 9.05 -19.73
C ILE A 189 -11.04 8.32 -19.68
N LYS A 190 -11.77 8.35 -20.79
CA LYS A 190 -12.98 7.54 -20.98
C LYS A 190 -12.63 6.05 -20.90
N LYS A 191 -13.49 5.26 -20.24
CA LYS A 191 -13.30 3.81 -20.05
C LYS A 191 -13.20 3.00 -21.34
N THR A 192 -13.74 3.53 -22.44
CA THR A 192 -13.69 2.93 -23.78
C THR A 192 -12.42 3.29 -24.57
N SER A 193 -11.58 4.20 -24.06
CA SER A 193 -10.34 4.59 -24.72
C SER A 193 -9.26 3.51 -24.58
N PRO A 194 -8.39 3.29 -25.59
CA PRO A 194 -7.22 2.43 -25.45
C PRO A 194 -6.27 2.90 -24.34
N LEU A 195 -6.28 4.19 -23.99
CA LEU A 195 -5.49 4.75 -22.90
C LEU A 195 -5.97 4.34 -21.49
N ASN A 196 -7.16 3.73 -21.38
CA ASN A 196 -7.68 3.21 -20.10
C ASN A 196 -6.77 2.13 -19.49
N VAL A 197 -5.86 1.54 -20.28
CA VAL A 197 -4.81 0.62 -19.81
C VAL A 197 -3.99 1.25 -18.68
N LEU A 198 -3.68 2.55 -18.73
CA LEU A 198 -2.88 3.23 -17.71
C LEU A 198 -3.53 3.25 -16.32
N THR A 199 -4.86 3.09 -16.25
CA THR A 199 -5.60 3.04 -14.98
C THR A 199 -5.82 1.63 -14.46
N LYS A 200 -5.38 0.60 -15.20
CA LYS A 200 -5.46 -0.80 -14.76
C LYS A 200 -4.31 -1.12 -13.82
N SER A 201 -4.60 -1.95 -12.82
CA SER A 201 -3.74 -2.22 -11.65
C SER A 201 -2.23 -2.31 -11.95
N TRP A 202 -1.79 -3.21 -12.82
CA TRP A 202 -0.36 -3.40 -13.11
C TRP A 202 0.30 -2.25 -13.87
N ALA A 203 -0.41 -1.63 -14.83
CA ALA A 203 0.13 -0.49 -15.58
C ALA A 203 0.23 0.76 -14.69
N SER A 204 -0.76 0.97 -13.83
CA SER A 204 -0.75 2.04 -12.83
C SER A 204 0.38 1.86 -11.83
N PHE A 205 0.67 0.61 -11.44
CA PHE A 205 1.77 0.29 -10.54
C PHE A 205 3.15 0.55 -11.18
N ILE A 206 3.30 0.27 -12.47
CA ILE A 206 4.51 0.65 -13.23
C ILE A 206 4.64 2.17 -13.30
N LEU A 207 3.55 2.89 -13.58
CA LEU A 207 3.54 4.36 -13.61
C LEU A 207 4.01 4.96 -12.28
N TYR A 208 3.57 4.40 -11.15
CA TYR A 208 4.07 4.77 -9.82
C TYR A 208 5.59 4.64 -9.73
N PHE A 209 6.17 3.49 -10.09
CA PHE A 209 7.63 3.31 -10.04
C PHE A 209 8.40 4.21 -11.00
N VAL A 210 7.82 4.56 -12.15
CA VAL A 210 8.45 5.54 -13.06
C VAL A 210 8.53 6.91 -12.39
N ILE A 211 7.45 7.36 -11.75
CA ILE A 211 7.41 8.64 -11.03
C ILE A 211 8.39 8.63 -9.85
N GLU A 212 8.38 7.57 -9.05
CA GLU A 212 9.32 7.38 -7.94
C GLU A 212 10.78 7.37 -8.42
N GLY A 213 11.07 6.67 -9.52
CA GLY A 213 12.40 6.64 -10.12
C GLY A 213 12.86 8.03 -10.59
N VAL A 214 11.95 8.83 -11.16
CA VAL A 214 12.24 10.22 -11.54
C VAL A 214 12.47 11.09 -10.30
N ALA A 215 11.65 10.96 -9.26
CA ALA A 215 11.82 11.71 -8.01
C ALA A 215 13.17 11.42 -7.36
N LEU A 216 13.56 10.14 -7.29
CA LEU A 216 14.87 9.72 -6.80
C LEU A 216 16.00 10.26 -7.69
N PHE A 217 15.86 10.18 -9.02
CA PHE A 217 16.87 10.69 -9.95
C PHE A 217 17.13 12.19 -9.76
N VAL A 218 16.08 12.98 -9.52
CA VAL A 218 16.20 14.42 -9.22
C VAL A 218 16.98 14.66 -7.92
N VAL A 219 16.77 13.86 -6.87
CA VAL A 219 17.56 13.99 -5.63
C VAL A 219 19.02 13.62 -5.86
N LEU A 220 19.27 12.49 -6.52
CA LEU A 220 20.61 11.95 -6.68
C LEU A 220 21.48 12.78 -7.63
N PHE A 221 20.89 13.36 -8.68
CA PHE A 221 21.63 14.02 -9.77
C PHE A 221 21.26 15.49 -9.98
N GLY A 222 20.20 16.00 -9.35
CA GLY A 222 19.74 17.38 -9.52
C GLY A 222 20.46 18.42 -8.67
N GLY A 223 21.54 18.04 -7.97
CA GLY A 223 22.32 18.95 -7.11
C GLY A 223 21.68 19.26 -5.74
N LEU A 224 20.54 18.63 -5.41
CA LEU A 224 19.88 18.82 -4.11
C LEU A 224 20.75 18.34 -2.94
N LEU A 225 21.43 17.20 -3.10
CA LEU A 225 22.34 16.64 -2.09
C LEU A 225 23.62 17.47 -1.88
N THR A 226 23.99 18.31 -2.85
CA THR A 226 25.15 19.21 -2.72
C THR A 226 24.79 20.57 -2.15
N ALA A 227 23.50 20.89 -2.11
CA ALA A 227 23.01 22.13 -1.52
C ALA A 227 22.84 22.00 0.01
N VAL A 228 22.63 20.78 0.53
CA VAL A 228 22.38 20.42 1.95
C VAL A 228 23.64 20.19 2.78
#